data_AF-A0AA38VCP1-F1
#
_entry.id   AF-A0AA38VCP1-F1
#
_cell.length_a   1.000
_cell.length_b   1.000
_cell.length_c   1.000
_cell.angle_alpha   90.00
_cell.angle_beta   90.00
_cell.angle_gamma   90.00
#
_symmetry.space_group_name_H-M   'P 1'
#
loop_
_entity.id
_entity.type
_entity.pdbx_description
1 polymer ?
#
loop_
_entity_poly.entity_id
_entity_poly.type
_entity_poly.pdbx_seq_one_letter_code
_entity_poly.pdbx_strand_id
1 'polypeptide(L)'
;MLPALLLLALASSPLAAAHGKVSVIQGDAGGNGTALAIRGAVVPGPGPNSKTEVDTTVFGSTEIKTDGLGRTNGSGKNKLSMLKLAMAQSGATLPQVSAENGTLEGVFHIVTTDGAGPVRAVIDTTGTGKFSQGTVLDTLVQVPGKGGNIRPTQGRNGDGKRGLLVRAAEAVGLVKRGAVNVNEDYPMKFAVPAGTTCTGTVNGVENVCLVKIANSNKAGPFGGVVAVQIAGSGQPAAGTGASVRRAVAVEFEA
;
A
#
# COMPACT_ATOMS: atom_id res chain seq x y z
N MET A 1 -13.28 18.71 55.55
CA MET A 1 -11.94 18.63 54.91
C MET A 1 -11.95 17.40 54.01
N LEU A 2 -11.97 17.60 52.69
CA LEU A 2 -11.98 16.54 51.67
C LEU A 2 -10.63 15.82 51.62
N PRO A 3 -10.58 14.49 51.43
CA PRO A 3 -9.47 13.87 50.73
C PRO A 3 -9.84 13.71 49.25
N ALA A 4 -8.94 14.23 48.41
CA ALA A 4 -9.02 14.24 46.97
C ALA A 4 -8.98 12.82 46.38
N LEU A 5 -9.97 12.50 45.55
CA LEU A 5 -9.95 11.32 44.69
C LEU A 5 -9.08 11.66 43.46
N LEU A 6 -7.84 11.18 43.43
CA LEU A 6 -6.99 11.25 42.23
C LEU A 6 -7.50 10.22 41.21
N LEU A 7 -8.24 10.67 40.19
CA LEU A 7 -8.55 9.89 38.99
C LEU A 7 -7.26 9.72 38.17
N LEU A 8 -6.66 8.54 38.24
CA LEU A 8 -5.57 8.14 37.35
C LEU A 8 -6.15 7.83 35.97
N ALA A 9 -6.35 8.87 35.15
CA ALA A 9 -6.69 8.71 33.75
C ALA A 9 -5.46 8.13 33.03
N LEU A 10 -5.45 6.81 32.83
CA LEU A 10 -4.56 6.16 31.86
C LEU A 10 -4.93 6.69 30.48
N ALA A 11 -4.25 7.75 30.04
CA ALA A 11 -4.25 8.18 28.66
C ALA A 11 -3.59 7.07 27.83
N SER A 12 -4.38 6.08 27.42
CA SER A 12 -3.99 5.14 26.38
C SER A 12 -3.95 5.93 25.07
N SER A 13 -2.84 6.60 24.81
CA SER A 13 -2.51 7.12 23.49
C SER A 13 -2.08 5.92 22.64
N PRO A 14 -2.89 5.40 21.70
CA PRO A 14 -2.30 4.65 20.61
C PRO A 14 -1.48 5.68 19.82
N LEU A 15 -0.18 5.73 20.08
CA LEU A 15 0.75 6.33 19.13
C LEU A 15 0.45 5.65 17.80
N ALA A 16 -0.01 6.46 16.85
CA ALA A 16 -0.54 6.00 15.59
C ALA A 16 0.60 5.43 14.75
N ALA A 17 0.80 4.12 14.86
CA ALA A 17 1.84 3.38 14.17
C ALA A 17 1.51 3.29 12.67
N ALA A 18 2.52 3.33 11.81
CA ALA A 18 2.37 2.72 10.50
C ALA A 18 2.25 1.21 10.70
N HIS A 19 1.41 0.60 9.91
CA HIS A 19 1.11 -0.81 10.04
C HIS A 19 1.50 -1.51 8.76
N GLY A 20 0.91 -1.14 7.63
CA GLY A 20 1.27 -1.70 6.33
C GLY A 20 1.00 -0.73 5.18
N LYS A 21 1.92 -0.60 4.23
CA LYS A 21 1.82 0.32 3.09
C LYS A 21 2.18 -0.34 1.77
N VAL A 22 1.57 0.14 0.68
CA VAL A 22 1.95 -0.22 -0.69
C VAL A 22 3.13 0.67 -1.09
N SER A 23 4.35 0.11 -1.09
CA SER A 23 5.58 0.89 -1.32
C SER A 23 5.85 1.13 -2.80
N VAL A 24 5.67 0.08 -3.60
CA VAL A 24 5.81 0.12 -5.07
C VAL A 24 4.79 -0.80 -5.70
N ILE A 25 4.35 -0.45 -6.90
CA ILE A 25 3.47 -1.26 -7.72
C ILE A 25 3.74 -0.99 -9.19
N GLN A 26 3.64 -2.02 -9.99
CA GLN A 26 4.07 -2.10 -11.38
C GLN A 26 2.99 -2.90 -12.13
N GLY A 27 2.57 -2.40 -13.28
CA GLY A 27 1.70 -3.14 -14.18
C GLY A 27 2.53 -4.07 -15.08
N ASP A 28 1.94 -5.14 -15.58
CA ASP A 28 2.64 -6.11 -16.44
C ASP A 28 3.15 -5.51 -17.76
N ALA A 29 2.57 -4.41 -18.23
CA ALA A 29 3.00 -3.69 -19.43
C ALA A 29 3.98 -2.53 -19.14
N GLY A 30 4.51 -2.42 -17.93
CA GLY A 30 5.50 -1.39 -17.56
C GLY A 30 4.92 -0.20 -16.78
N GLY A 31 5.76 0.78 -16.42
CA GLY A 31 5.38 1.96 -15.61
C GLY A 31 5.26 1.71 -14.10
N ASN A 32 5.72 2.64 -13.28
CA ASN A 32 5.81 2.45 -11.83
C ASN A 32 4.83 3.36 -11.08
N GLY A 33 4.42 2.91 -9.91
CA GLY A 33 3.53 3.65 -9.03
C GLY A 33 3.85 3.44 -7.57
N THR A 34 3.30 4.32 -6.74
CA THR A 34 3.21 4.14 -5.29
C THR A 34 1.82 4.59 -4.83
N ALA A 35 1.44 4.26 -3.60
CA ALA A 35 0.16 4.71 -3.09
C ALA A 35 0.07 6.24 -2.96
N LEU A 36 -1.14 6.78 -3.04
CA LEU A 36 -1.42 8.17 -2.75
C LEU A 36 -0.98 8.48 -1.31
N ALA A 37 -0.44 9.68 -1.13
CA ALA A 37 0.01 10.22 0.15
C ALA A 37 1.25 9.56 0.79
N ILE A 38 1.94 8.66 0.08
CA ILE A 38 3.27 8.19 0.49
C ILE A 38 4.27 9.35 0.36
N ARG A 39 5.04 9.62 1.42
CA ARG A 39 6.06 10.67 1.49
C ARG A 39 7.46 10.04 1.55
N GLY A 40 7.89 9.46 0.42
CA GLY A 40 9.27 9.03 0.24
C GLY A 40 9.40 7.97 -0.84
N ALA A 41 10.30 8.19 -1.80
CA ALA A 41 10.86 7.10 -2.60
C ALA A 41 11.46 6.10 -1.61
N VAL A 42 10.99 4.84 -1.63
CA VAL A 42 11.55 3.69 -0.91
C VAL A 42 12.32 4.10 0.34
N VAL A 43 11.63 4.25 1.48
CA VAL A 43 12.31 4.51 2.77
C VAL A 43 13.44 3.48 2.90
N PRO A 44 14.72 3.89 2.85
CA PRO A 44 15.82 2.94 2.81
C PRO A 44 15.94 2.28 4.18
N GLY A 45 15.53 1.02 4.26
CA GLY A 45 15.83 0.15 5.39
C GLY A 45 15.16 0.51 6.73
N PRO A 46 15.37 -0.34 7.74
CA PRO A 46 14.81 -0.17 9.07
C PRO A 46 15.31 1.14 9.70
N GLY A 47 14.38 2.02 10.07
CA GLY A 47 14.65 3.28 10.75
C GLY A 47 13.65 3.52 11.87
N PRO A 48 13.85 4.56 12.70
CA PRO A 48 12.91 4.92 13.76
C PRO A 48 11.54 5.15 13.16
N ASN A 49 10.59 4.36 13.65
CA ASN A 49 9.16 4.50 13.55
C ASN A 49 8.75 5.93 13.09
N SER A 50 8.96 6.98 13.88
CA SER A 50 8.44 8.34 13.58
C SER A 50 8.87 8.96 12.23
N LYS A 51 9.86 8.38 11.54
CA LYS A 51 10.35 8.79 10.22
C LYS A 51 9.96 7.83 9.08
N THR A 52 9.64 6.57 9.39
CA THR A 52 9.17 5.56 8.42
C THR A 52 7.64 5.41 8.41
N GLU A 53 6.97 6.01 9.42
CA GLU A 53 5.58 5.76 9.82
C GLU A 53 4.51 6.72 9.27
N VAL A 54 4.90 7.81 8.61
CA VAL A 54 3.94 8.86 8.20
C VAL A 54 3.08 8.48 6.98
N ASP A 55 3.36 7.32 6.37
CA ASP A 55 2.92 6.95 5.03
C ASP A 55 1.90 5.80 4.98
N THR A 56 1.46 5.24 6.11
CA THR A 56 0.41 4.19 6.04
C THR A 56 -0.96 4.83 5.83
N THR A 57 -1.64 4.46 4.75
CA THR A 57 -3.04 4.83 4.57
C THR A 57 -3.91 3.95 5.46
N VAL A 58 -4.75 4.59 6.27
CA VAL A 58 -5.76 3.96 7.11
C VAL A 58 -7.14 4.22 6.51
N PHE A 59 -7.91 3.16 6.30
CA PHE A 59 -9.30 3.26 5.86
C PHE A 59 -10.27 3.19 7.04
N GLY A 60 -11.50 3.68 6.82
CA GLY A 60 -12.52 3.73 7.87
C GLY A 60 -13.34 2.45 8.06
N SER A 61 -13.19 1.45 7.18
CA SER A 61 -13.99 0.21 7.20
C SER A 61 -13.20 -0.98 6.70
N THR A 62 -13.33 -2.13 7.38
CA THR A 62 -12.73 -3.43 7.03
C THR A 62 -13.29 -4.02 5.75
N GLU A 63 -14.42 -3.51 5.27
CA GLU A 63 -14.98 -3.87 3.98
C GLU A 63 -14.19 -3.20 2.85
N ILE A 64 -13.58 -3.99 1.98
CA ILE A 64 -12.73 -3.46 0.90
C ILE A 64 -13.52 -2.57 -0.08
N LYS A 65 -14.78 -2.94 -0.38
CA LYS A 65 -15.70 -2.22 -1.27
C LYS A 65 -16.37 -1.04 -0.56
N THR A 66 -15.56 -0.12 -0.07
CA THR A 66 -16.00 1.12 0.59
C THR A 66 -15.28 2.31 -0.01
N ASP A 67 -16.04 3.36 -0.27
CA ASP A 67 -15.57 4.58 -0.93
C ASP A 67 -14.52 5.33 -0.10
N GLY A 68 -13.74 6.14 -0.81
CA GLY A 68 -12.79 7.08 -0.24
C GLY A 68 -11.34 6.60 -0.29
N LEU A 69 -10.44 7.57 -0.24
CA LEU A 69 -9.01 7.37 -0.48
C LEU A 69 -8.21 7.06 0.79
N GLY A 70 -8.89 6.98 1.93
CA GLY A 70 -8.28 6.84 3.25
C GLY A 70 -7.60 8.11 3.75
N ARG A 71 -6.81 7.96 4.81
CA ARG A 71 -6.02 9.05 5.40
C ARG A 71 -4.69 8.52 5.90
N THR A 72 -3.66 9.35 5.88
CA THR A 72 -2.38 9.08 6.52
C THR A 72 -2.20 9.99 7.73
N ASN A 73 -1.36 9.58 8.70
CA ASN A 73 -1.02 10.46 9.81
C ASN A 73 -0.19 11.67 9.34
N GLY A 74 0.65 11.48 8.31
CA GLY A 74 1.54 12.52 7.80
C GLY A 74 0.90 13.53 6.84
N SER A 75 -0.15 13.15 6.11
CA SER A 75 -0.77 14.00 5.07
C SER A 75 -2.26 14.25 5.31
N GLY A 76 -2.85 13.69 6.37
CA GLY A 76 -4.28 13.79 6.65
C GLY A 76 -5.11 13.00 5.64
N LYS A 77 -6.31 13.50 5.29
CA LYS A 77 -7.17 12.84 4.29
C LYS A 77 -6.48 12.80 2.93
N ASN A 78 -6.39 11.61 2.34
CA ASN A 78 -5.81 11.43 1.02
C ASN A 78 -6.70 12.10 -0.05
N LYS A 79 -6.07 12.71 -1.06
CA LYS A 79 -6.73 13.43 -2.14
C LYS A 79 -6.17 12.98 -3.49
N LEU A 80 -6.97 13.07 -4.55
CA LEU A 80 -6.52 12.79 -5.92
C LEU A 80 -5.39 13.74 -6.36
N SER A 81 -5.34 14.96 -5.84
CA SER A 81 -4.23 15.89 -6.07
C SER A 81 -2.88 15.36 -5.58
N MET A 82 -2.86 14.38 -4.67
CA MET A 82 -1.64 13.71 -4.20
C MET A 82 -1.05 12.75 -5.23
N LEU A 83 -1.75 12.47 -6.35
CA LEU A 83 -1.19 11.67 -7.44
C LEU A 83 0.08 12.31 -8.02
N LYS A 84 0.14 13.64 -8.10
CA LYS A 84 1.34 14.35 -8.57
C LYS A 84 2.57 14.02 -7.72
N LEU A 85 2.39 13.89 -6.39
CA LEU A 85 3.47 13.49 -5.49
C LEU A 85 3.86 12.02 -5.71
N ALA A 86 2.87 11.13 -5.86
CA ALA A 86 3.13 9.72 -6.11
C ALA A 86 3.91 9.50 -7.42
N MET A 87 3.52 10.19 -8.51
CA MET A 87 4.25 10.14 -9.79
C MET A 87 5.65 10.76 -9.68
N ALA A 88 5.83 11.85 -8.92
CA ALA A 88 7.15 12.42 -8.69
C ALA A 88 8.12 11.45 -7.98
N GLN A 89 7.59 10.48 -7.21
CA GLN A 89 8.40 9.46 -6.52
C GLN A 89 8.63 8.18 -7.33
N SER A 90 7.71 7.84 -8.24
CA SER A 90 7.70 6.55 -8.95
C SER A 90 8.03 6.66 -10.44
N GLY A 91 8.01 7.87 -11.00
CA GLY A 91 8.27 8.13 -12.41
C GLY A 91 7.07 8.75 -13.12
N ALA A 92 7.30 9.22 -14.35
CA ALA A 92 6.27 9.92 -15.13
C ALA A 92 5.17 8.99 -15.68
N THR A 93 5.43 7.69 -15.75
CA THR A 93 4.52 6.70 -16.33
C THR A 93 3.86 5.89 -15.22
N LEU A 94 2.53 6.01 -15.10
CA LEU A 94 1.73 5.18 -14.19
C LEU A 94 1.86 3.69 -14.54
N PRO A 95 1.59 2.78 -13.60
CA PRO A 95 1.47 1.35 -13.88
C PRO A 95 0.53 1.09 -15.07
N GLN A 96 1.07 0.45 -16.10
CA GLN A 96 0.37 0.05 -17.32
C GLN A 96 -0.02 -1.42 -17.21
N VAL A 97 -1.31 -1.70 -17.24
CA VAL A 97 -1.87 -3.05 -17.13
C VAL A 97 -2.35 -3.50 -18.49
N SER A 98 -1.99 -4.70 -18.94
CA SER A 98 -2.49 -5.20 -20.23
C SER A 98 -4.01 -5.30 -20.24
N ALA A 99 -4.63 -4.95 -21.38
CA ALA A 99 -6.09 -5.01 -21.54
C ALA A 99 -6.65 -6.43 -21.45
N GLU A 100 -5.83 -7.42 -21.78
CA GLU A 100 -6.12 -8.85 -21.67
C GLU A 100 -5.18 -9.49 -20.66
N ASN A 101 -5.74 -10.20 -19.67
CA ASN A 101 -4.98 -10.92 -18.63
C ASN A 101 -3.93 -10.08 -17.87
N GLY A 102 -4.14 -8.77 -17.79
CA GLY A 102 -3.20 -7.86 -17.14
C GLY A 102 -3.04 -8.14 -15.64
N THR A 103 -1.87 -7.82 -15.12
CA THR A 103 -1.57 -8.00 -13.69
C THR A 103 -0.94 -6.76 -13.08
N LEU A 104 -1.21 -6.58 -11.80
CA LEU A 104 -0.57 -5.58 -10.95
C LEU A 104 0.27 -6.30 -9.91
N GLU A 105 1.56 -6.02 -9.89
CA GLU A 105 2.52 -6.62 -8.97
C GLU A 105 3.23 -5.53 -8.18
N GLY A 106 3.54 -5.77 -6.92
CA GLY A 106 4.18 -4.78 -6.10
C GLY A 106 4.68 -5.32 -4.78
N VAL A 107 5.14 -4.41 -3.94
CA VAL A 107 5.63 -4.70 -2.60
C VAL A 107 4.70 -4.07 -1.58
N PHE A 108 4.28 -4.90 -0.62
CA PHE A 108 3.60 -4.47 0.57
C PHE A 108 4.60 -4.48 1.73
N HIS A 109 4.90 -3.30 2.26
CA HIS A 109 5.81 -3.12 3.37
C HIS A 109 5.04 -3.19 4.69
N ILE A 110 5.31 -4.21 5.50
CA ILE A 110 4.74 -4.39 6.84
C ILE A 110 5.67 -3.71 7.84
N VAL A 111 5.21 -2.61 8.44
CA VAL A 111 5.96 -1.88 9.48
C VAL A 111 5.78 -2.56 10.83
N THR A 112 4.54 -2.91 11.17
CA THR A 112 4.21 -3.60 12.43
C THR A 112 3.28 -4.77 12.19
N THR A 113 3.15 -5.65 13.18
CA THR A 113 2.35 -6.89 13.07
C THR A 113 0.96 -6.65 12.53
N ASP A 114 0.33 -5.52 12.88
CA ASP A 114 -1.06 -5.23 12.55
C ASP A 114 -1.25 -4.76 11.08
N GLY A 115 -0.15 -4.51 10.36
CA GLY A 115 -0.18 -4.23 8.93
C GLY A 115 -0.25 -5.45 8.03
N ALA A 116 -0.09 -6.64 8.59
CA ALA A 116 0.06 -7.84 7.80
C ALA A 116 -1.19 -8.17 6.96
N GLY A 117 -1.04 -9.16 6.10
CA GLY A 117 -2.13 -9.62 5.26
C GLY A 117 -3.17 -10.50 5.99
N PRO A 118 -4.05 -11.16 5.23
CA PRO A 118 -4.17 -11.05 3.77
C PRO A 118 -4.64 -9.65 3.35
N VAL A 119 -4.16 -9.18 2.20
CA VAL A 119 -4.64 -7.97 1.53
C VAL A 119 -5.62 -8.32 0.42
N ARG A 120 -6.51 -7.37 0.11
CA ARG A 120 -7.45 -7.43 -1.02
C ARG A 120 -7.30 -6.17 -1.85
N ALA A 121 -7.56 -6.29 -3.14
CA ALA A 121 -7.55 -5.17 -4.06
C ALA A 121 -8.92 -4.96 -4.73
N VAL A 122 -9.32 -3.70 -4.92
CA VAL A 122 -10.52 -3.31 -5.67
C VAL A 122 -10.16 -2.21 -6.64
N ILE A 123 -10.53 -2.39 -7.91
CA ILE A 123 -10.35 -1.39 -8.96
C ILE A 123 -11.63 -0.56 -9.13
N ASP A 124 -11.48 0.75 -9.10
CA ASP A 124 -12.47 1.76 -9.50
C ASP A 124 -12.07 2.30 -10.87
N THR A 125 -12.88 1.99 -11.88
CA THR A 125 -12.67 2.40 -13.27
C THR A 125 -12.93 3.87 -13.52
N THR A 126 -13.66 4.55 -12.63
CA THR A 126 -13.97 5.98 -12.76
C THR A 126 -12.84 6.88 -12.29
N GLY A 127 -11.87 6.33 -11.56
CA GLY A 127 -10.75 7.09 -10.99
C GLY A 127 -11.15 8.11 -9.92
N THR A 128 -12.33 7.98 -9.31
CA THR A 128 -12.88 8.96 -8.35
C THR A 128 -12.84 8.53 -6.88
N GLY A 129 -12.47 7.27 -6.62
CA GLY A 129 -12.45 6.66 -5.29
C GLY A 129 -13.77 5.96 -4.93
N LYS A 130 -14.56 5.58 -5.93
CA LYS A 130 -15.86 4.90 -5.82
C LYS A 130 -15.74 3.37 -5.75
N PHE A 131 -14.93 2.90 -4.81
CA PHE A 131 -14.64 1.47 -4.64
C PHE A 131 -15.86 0.62 -4.24
N SER A 132 -16.93 1.21 -3.72
CA SER A 132 -18.19 0.49 -3.50
C SER A 132 -18.78 -0.09 -4.79
N GLN A 133 -18.57 0.59 -5.92
CA GLN A 133 -18.98 0.15 -7.26
C GLN A 133 -17.86 -0.58 -8.01
N GLY A 134 -16.65 -0.60 -7.45
CA GLY A 134 -15.49 -1.22 -8.05
C GLY A 134 -15.53 -2.74 -8.10
N THR A 135 -14.62 -3.30 -8.90
CA THR A 135 -14.44 -4.74 -9.09
C THR A 135 -13.32 -5.25 -8.19
N VAL A 136 -13.56 -6.35 -7.46
CA VAL A 136 -12.50 -6.99 -6.65
C VAL A 136 -11.54 -7.69 -7.60
N LEU A 137 -10.24 -7.51 -7.38
CA LEU A 137 -9.20 -8.18 -8.16
C LEU A 137 -8.86 -9.54 -7.54
N ASP A 138 -8.57 -10.52 -8.39
CA ASP A 138 -8.11 -11.83 -7.93
C ASP A 138 -6.68 -11.74 -7.42
N THR A 139 -6.42 -12.30 -6.23
CA THR A 139 -5.09 -12.25 -5.64
C THR A 139 -4.27 -13.46 -6.09
N LEU A 140 -3.21 -13.22 -6.85
CA LEU A 140 -2.29 -14.24 -7.36
C LEU A 140 -1.12 -14.51 -6.40
N VAL A 141 -0.61 -13.44 -5.76
CA VAL A 141 0.42 -13.53 -4.71
C VAL A 141 -0.06 -12.73 -3.51
N GLN A 142 -0.07 -13.36 -2.34
CA GLN A 142 -0.69 -12.82 -1.13
C GLN A 142 0.35 -12.43 -0.08
N VAL A 143 0.11 -11.30 0.58
CA VAL A 143 0.86 -10.84 1.75
C VAL A 143 0.56 -11.76 2.93
N PRO A 144 1.57 -12.29 3.63
CA PRO A 144 1.34 -13.21 4.74
C PRO A 144 0.67 -12.53 5.93
N GLY A 145 -0.04 -13.34 6.71
CA GLY A 145 -0.74 -12.90 7.90
C GLY A 145 -2.12 -13.54 8.04
N LYS A 146 -2.80 -13.24 9.14
CA LYS A 146 -4.18 -13.66 9.39
C LYS A 146 -4.95 -12.50 9.99
N GLY A 147 -5.93 -11.99 9.24
CA GLY A 147 -6.82 -10.92 9.69
C GLY A 147 -6.10 -9.62 10.02
N GLY A 148 -5.01 -9.31 9.31
CA GLY A 148 -4.21 -8.13 9.61
C GLY A 148 -3.09 -8.39 10.62
N ASN A 149 -2.73 -9.63 10.94
CA ASN A 149 -1.68 -9.91 11.94
C ASN A 149 -0.67 -10.96 11.48
N ILE A 150 0.63 -10.73 11.70
CA ILE A 150 1.72 -11.72 11.50
C ILE A 150 2.51 -11.92 12.79
N ARG A 151 3.13 -13.10 12.93
CA ARG A 151 4.07 -13.36 14.01
C ARG A 151 5.42 -12.72 13.65
N PRO A 152 6.00 -11.85 14.50
CA PRO A 152 7.32 -11.29 14.25
C PRO A 152 8.37 -12.39 14.07
N THR A 153 9.12 -12.30 12.98
CA THR A 153 10.31 -13.08 12.63
C THR A 153 11.55 -12.53 13.32
N GLN A 154 11.70 -11.19 13.36
CA GLN A 154 12.73 -10.49 14.14
C GLN A 154 12.22 -10.11 15.54
N GLY A 155 12.97 -10.50 16.58
CA GLY A 155 12.58 -10.33 17.99
C GLY A 155 12.54 -11.61 18.81
N ARG A 156 12.97 -12.75 18.24
CA ARG A 156 13.29 -13.98 19.01
C ARG A 156 14.62 -13.86 19.78
N ASN A 157 14.86 -12.74 20.45
CA ASN A 157 15.86 -12.66 21.51
C ASN A 157 15.11 -12.42 22.82
N GLY A 158 14.58 -13.50 23.41
CA GLY A 158 13.86 -13.48 24.69
C GLY A 158 12.54 -14.24 24.68
N ASP A 159 12.60 -15.55 24.91
CA ASP A 159 11.54 -16.44 25.39
C ASP A 159 10.13 -16.26 24.82
N GLY A 160 9.89 -16.99 23.73
CA GLY A 160 8.60 -17.16 23.05
C GLY A 160 7.51 -17.88 23.87
N LYS A 161 7.30 -17.51 25.14
CA LYS A 161 6.14 -17.91 25.93
C LYS A 161 5.56 -16.65 26.60
N ARG A 162 4.75 -15.87 25.86
CA ARG A 162 3.76 -15.02 26.52
C ARG A 162 2.96 -15.91 27.46
N GLY A 163 3.03 -15.64 28.76
CA GLY A 163 2.38 -16.46 29.79
C GLY A 163 0.92 -16.69 29.46
N LEU A 164 0.38 -17.87 29.77
CA LEU A 164 -1.01 -18.25 29.51
C LEU A 164 -1.99 -17.15 29.97
N LEU A 165 -1.66 -16.48 31.07
CA LEU A 165 -2.42 -15.35 31.63
C LEU A 165 -2.49 -14.14 30.70
N VAL A 166 -1.38 -13.75 30.06
CA VAL A 166 -1.39 -12.65 29.07
C VAL A 166 -2.20 -13.05 27.85
N ARG A 167 -2.13 -14.32 27.43
CA ARG A 167 -2.94 -14.82 26.31
C ARG A 167 -4.43 -14.90 26.66
N ALA A 168 -4.75 -15.29 27.88
CA ALA A 168 -6.12 -15.32 28.39
C ALA A 168 -6.67 -13.89 28.51
N ALA A 169 -5.88 -12.95 29.05
CA ALA A 169 -6.24 -11.53 29.13
C ALA A 169 -6.39 -10.87 27.74
N GLU A 170 -5.55 -11.24 26.76
CA GLU A 170 -5.74 -10.87 25.34
C GLU A 170 -7.06 -11.45 24.79
N ALA A 171 -7.34 -12.72 25.04
CA ALA A 171 -8.54 -13.41 24.54
C ALA A 171 -9.85 -12.85 25.12
N VAL A 172 -9.82 -12.37 26.37
CA VAL A 172 -10.97 -11.73 27.02
C VAL A 172 -10.96 -10.20 26.90
N GLY A 173 -10.05 -9.62 26.12
CA GLY A 173 -10.02 -8.18 25.82
C GLY A 173 -9.54 -7.27 26.96
N LEU A 174 -8.98 -7.83 28.03
CA LEU A 174 -8.42 -7.08 29.16
C LEU A 174 -7.05 -6.45 28.84
N VAL A 175 -6.32 -7.02 27.88
CA VAL A 175 -5.03 -6.49 27.41
C VAL A 175 -5.03 -6.44 25.89
N LYS A 176 -4.83 -5.25 25.30
CA LYS A 176 -4.62 -5.13 23.86
C LYS A 176 -3.21 -5.58 23.51
N ARG A 177 -3.11 -6.46 22.52
CA ARG A 177 -1.86 -6.85 21.90
C ARG A 177 -1.26 -5.61 21.22
N GLY A 178 -0.19 -5.03 21.77
CA GLY A 178 0.52 -3.93 21.09
C GLY A 178 1.11 -4.44 19.78
N ALA A 179 1.00 -3.64 18.71
CA ALA A 179 1.64 -3.92 17.43
C ALA A 179 3.16 -3.95 17.63
N VAL A 180 3.81 -5.03 17.20
CA VAL A 180 5.29 -5.17 17.29
C VAL A 180 5.90 -4.82 15.94
N ASN A 181 7.06 -4.18 15.92
CA ASN A 181 7.78 -3.88 14.68
C ASN A 181 8.14 -5.17 13.92
N VAL A 182 7.89 -5.17 12.61
CA VAL A 182 8.23 -6.24 11.67
C VAL A 182 9.24 -5.69 10.65
N ASN A 183 8.91 -4.58 9.98
CA ASN A 183 9.73 -3.91 8.97
C ASN A 183 10.24 -4.84 7.86
N GLU A 184 9.30 -5.53 7.21
CA GLU A 184 9.59 -6.48 6.13
C GLU A 184 8.76 -6.20 4.88
N ASP A 185 9.35 -6.51 3.73
CA ASP A 185 8.75 -6.37 2.41
C ASP A 185 8.22 -7.71 1.92
N TYR A 186 6.97 -7.71 1.47
CA TYR A 186 6.33 -8.91 0.92
C TYR A 186 5.78 -8.64 -0.48
N PRO A 187 6.02 -9.54 -1.45
CA PRO A 187 5.44 -9.40 -2.76
C PRO A 187 3.92 -9.58 -2.69
N MET A 188 3.22 -8.85 -3.54
CA MET A 188 1.79 -9.02 -3.78
C MET A 188 1.51 -8.91 -5.27
N LYS A 189 0.53 -9.67 -5.74
CA LYS A 189 0.14 -9.68 -7.16
C LYS A 189 -1.35 -9.89 -7.30
N PHE A 190 -1.96 -9.10 -8.18
CA PHE A 190 -3.40 -9.14 -8.47
C PHE A 190 -3.65 -9.25 -9.98
N ALA A 191 -4.63 -10.05 -10.37
CA ALA A 191 -5.11 -10.10 -11.75
C ALA A 191 -6.17 -9.02 -11.97
N VAL A 192 -6.03 -8.27 -13.06
CA VAL A 192 -7.01 -7.29 -13.51
C VAL A 192 -7.93 -7.95 -14.54
N PRO A 193 -9.26 -7.90 -14.37
CA PRO A 193 -10.20 -8.51 -15.31
C PRO A 193 -10.01 -7.97 -16.73
N ALA A 194 -10.10 -8.87 -17.73
CA ALA A 194 -10.08 -8.48 -19.13
C ALA A 194 -11.23 -7.50 -19.45
N GLY A 195 -10.98 -6.59 -20.39
CA GLY A 195 -11.97 -5.57 -20.78
C GLY A 195 -12.15 -4.43 -19.77
N THR A 196 -11.35 -4.39 -18.70
CA THR A 196 -11.28 -3.22 -17.81
C THR A 196 -10.95 -1.98 -18.64
N THR A 197 -11.69 -0.89 -18.45
CA THR A 197 -11.45 0.40 -19.11
C THR A 197 -11.47 1.49 -18.05
N CYS A 198 -10.46 2.36 -18.06
CA CYS A 198 -10.35 3.48 -17.13
C CYS A 198 -10.90 4.75 -17.78
N THR A 199 -11.75 5.48 -17.06
CA THR A 199 -12.37 6.72 -17.55
C THR A 199 -12.03 7.95 -16.71
N GLY A 200 -11.29 7.75 -15.62
CA GLY A 200 -10.92 8.84 -14.72
C GLY A 200 -9.88 9.77 -15.32
N THR A 201 -9.97 11.04 -14.95
CA THR A 201 -8.93 12.03 -15.20
C THR A 201 -8.48 12.63 -13.87
N VAL A 202 -7.19 12.52 -13.57
CA VAL A 202 -6.61 13.01 -12.31
C VAL A 202 -5.40 13.89 -12.62
N ASN A 203 -5.48 15.17 -12.24
CA ASN A 203 -4.41 16.17 -12.48
C ASN A 203 -3.94 16.24 -13.94
N GLY A 204 -4.85 16.06 -14.90
CA GLY A 204 -4.55 16.08 -16.34
C GLY A 204 -4.01 14.76 -16.90
N VAL A 205 -3.86 13.72 -16.07
CA VAL A 205 -3.60 12.36 -16.55
C VAL A 205 -4.95 11.70 -16.83
N GLU A 206 -5.18 11.30 -18.08
CA GLU A 206 -6.41 10.67 -18.53
C GLU A 206 -6.35 9.14 -18.40
N ASN A 207 -7.48 8.47 -18.59
CA ASN A 207 -7.59 7.00 -18.57
C ASN A 207 -7.05 6.37 -17.27
N VAL A 208 -7.32 7.03 -16.13
CA VAL A 208 -6.87 6.62 -14.81
C VAL A 208 -7.92 5.77 -14.11
N CYS A 209 -7.54 4.57 -13.70
CA CYS A 209 -8.25 3.80 -12.69
C CYS A 209 -7.59 4.02 -11.33
N LEU A 210 -8.34 3.83 -10.25
CA LEU A 210 -7.78 3.73 -8.91
C LEU A 210 -7.90 2.30 -8.39
N VAL A 211 -6.87 1.81 -7.73
CA VAL A 211 -6.85 0.50 -7.09
C VAL A 211 -6.64 0.69 -5.60
N LYS A 212 -7.65 0.34 -4.81
CA LYS A 212 -7.56 0.29 -3.34
C LYS A 212 -7.04 -1.07 -2.93
N ILE A 213 -5.92 -1.08 -2.20
CA ILE A 213 -5.31 -2.27 -1.63
C ILE A 213 -5.32 -2.12 -0.12
N ALA A 214 -5.96 -3.05 0.59
CA ALA A 214 -6.00 -3.01 2.06
C ALA A 214 -6.11 -4.39 2.68
N ASN A 215 -5.58 -4.54 3.89
CA ASN A 215 -5.92 -5.66 4.76
C ASN A 215 -7.30 -5.45 5.44
N SER A 216 -7.71 -6.37 6.30
CA SER A 216 -9.00 -6.29 7.01
C SER A 216 -8.85 -6.07 8.52
N ASN A 217 -7.82 -5.34 8.97
CA ASN A 217 -7.55 -5.15 10.39
C ASN A 217 -8.58 -4.21 11.05
N LYS A 218 -9.14 -4.60 12.20
CA LYS A 218 -10.12 -3.79 12.96
C LYS A 218 -9.54 -2.54 13.61
N ALA A 219 -8.24 -2.51 13.89
CA ALA A 219 -7.55 -1.31 14.39
C ALA A 219 -7.48 -0.20 13.33
N GLY A 220 -7.78 -0.54 12.07
CA GLY A 220 -7.72 0.32 10.91
C GLY A 220 -7.25 -0.53 9.75
N PRO A 221 -8.03 -0.68 8.67
CA PRO A 221 -7.51 -1.35 7.50
C PRO A 221 -6.37 -0.55 6.90
N PHE A 222 -5.24 -1.21 6.70
CA PHE A 222 -4.00 -0.58 6.29
C PHE A 222 -3.64 -0.97 4.86
N GLY A 223 -3.10 -0.01 4.12
CA GLY A 223 -2.60 -0.23 2.77
C GLY A 223 -2.46 1.08 2.00
N GLY A 224 -3.16 1.22 0.87
CA GLY A 224 -3.08 2.40 0.02
C GLY A 224 -4.02 2.38 -1.18
N VAL A 225 -4.12 3.54 -1.85
CA VAL A 225 -4.78 3.67 -3.15
C VAL A 225 -3.74 4.01 -4.19
N VAL A 226 -3.73 3.31 -5.32
CA VAL A 226 -2.78 3.48 -6.42
C VAL A 226 -3.53 3.93 -7.67
N ALA A 227 -2.94 4.81 -8.47
CA ALA A 227 -3.45 5.10 -9.82
C ALA A 227 -2.78 4.21 -10.86
N VAL A 228 -3.56 3.66 -11.78
CA VAL A 228 -3.09 2.77 -12.86
C VAL A 228 -3.78 3.14 -14.17
N GLN A 229 -3.23 2.69 -15.30
CA GLN A 229 -3.84 2.81 -16.62
C GLN A 229 -3.89 1.44 -17.30
N ILE A 230 -4.83 1.28 -18.23
CA ILE A 230 -4.85 0.11 -19.11
C ILE A 230 -3.99 0.43 -20.34
N ALA A 231 -3.02 -0.43 -20.62
CA ALA A 231 -2.12 -0.28 -21.75
C ALA A 231 -2.92 -0.26 -23.06
N GLY A 232 -2.57 0.68 -23.94
CA GLY A 232 -3.20 0.81 -25.27
C GLY A 232 -4.51 1.60 -25.30
N SER A 233 -5.06 2.05 -24.17
CA SER A 233 -6.34 2.79 -24.13
C SER A 233 -6.22 4.33 -24.08
N GLY A 234 -5.08 4.92 -24.52
CA GLY A 234 -5.00 6.37 -24.78
C GLY A 234 -3.90 7.14 -24.06
N GLN A 235 -2.62 6.80 -24.30
CA GLN A 235 -1.52 7.77 -24.23
C GLN A 235 -0.44 7.39 -25.25
N PRO A 236 0.25 8.35 -25.90
CA PRO A 236 1.33 8.05 -26.82
C PRO A 236 2.41 7.29 -26.05
N ALA A 237 2.94 6.22 -26.64
CA ALA A 237 4.09 5.51 -26.09
C ALA A 237 5.19 6.52 -25.75
N ALA A 238 5.60 6.57 -24.47
CA ALA A 238 6.85 7.22 -24.12
C ALA A 238 7.94 6.52 -24.95
N GLY A 239 8.55 7.28 -25.87
CA GLY A 239 9.43 6.75 -26.90
C GLY A 239 10.44 5.77 -26.28
N THR A 240 10.42 4.54 -26.77
CA THR A 240 11.54 3.61 -26.61
C THR A 240 12.80 4.35 -27.03
N GLY A 241 13.66 4.65 -26.06
CA GLY A 241 14.99 5.18 -26.33
C GLY A 241 15.65 4.25 -27.34
N ALA A 242 15.78 4.72 -28.58
CA ALA A 242 16.49 4.03 -29.62
C ALA A 242 17.89 3.77 -29.09
N SER A 243 18.23 2.49 -28.86
CA SER A 243 19.61 2.09 -28.62
C SER A 243 20.40 2.54 -29.83
N VAL A 244 21.19 3.60 -29.69
CA VAL A 244 22.18 3.99 -30.69
C VAL A 244 23.20 2.86 -30.74
N ARG A 245 22.99 1.90 -31.65
CA ARG A 245 24.04 0.96 -32.03
C ARG A 245 25.12 1.77 -32.70
N ARG A 246 26.18 2.08 -31.95
CA ARG A 246 27.39 2.69 -32.46
C ARG A 246 28.05 1.66 -33.40
N ALA A 247 27.80 1.79 -34.69
CA ALA A 247 28.53 1.04 -35.70
C ALA A 247 29.99 1.54 -35.67
N VAL A 248 30.89 0.70 -35.18
CA VAL A 248 32.33 0.91 -35.32
C VAL A 248 32.69 0.40 -36.72
N ALA A 249 32.89 1.33 -37.66
CA ALA A 249 33.53 1.01 -38.92
C ALA A 249 35.03 0.78 -38.63
N VAL A 250 35.51 -0.42 -38.97
CA VAL A 250 36.93 -0.76 -38.98
C VAL A 250 37.39 -0.50 -40.41
N GLU A 251 38.16 0.58 -40.59
CA GLU A 251 38.83 0.88 -41.86
C GLU A 251 40.13 0.05 -41.91
N PHE A 252 40.25 -0.75 -42.97
CA PHE A 252 41.41 -1.59 -43.26
C PHE A 252 42.17 -0.87 -44.38
N GLU A 253 43.32 -0.26 -44.08
CA GLU A 253 44.25 0.21 -45.10
C GLU A 253 45.32 -0.85 -45.36
N ALA A 254 45.64 -0.97 -46.65
CA ALA A 254 46.63 -1.87 -47.25
C ALA A 254 48.05 -1.31 -47.18
#